data_AF-A0A645CX46-F1
#
_entry.id   AF-A0A645CX46-F1
#
_cell.length_a   1.000
_cell.length_b   1.000
_cell.length_c   1.000
_cell.angle_alpha   90.00
_cell.angle_beta   90.00
_cell.angle_gamma   90.00
#
_symmetry.space_group_name_H-M   'P 1'
#
loop_
_entity.id
_entity.type
_entity.pdbx_description
1 polymer ?
#
loop_
_entity_poly.entity_id
_entity_poly.type
_entity_poly.pdbx_seq_one_letter_code
_entity_poly.pdbx_strand_id
1 'polypeptide(L)'
;MAATEAGRPTVENDRWQNGVFTYCLLRAMEGAAGTGKYGVIDMGTLRDYLWEQVPLESKKVSDIELRPVIVTSSPKSDIWNLTLQIK
;
A
#
# COMPACT_ATOMS: atom_id res chain seq x y z
N MET A 1 -19.50 -7.02 -7.84
CA MET A 1 -18.62 -7.40 -8.98
C MET A 1 -17.22 -7.56 -8.42
N ALA A 2 -16.70 -8.78 -8.33
CA ALA A 2 -15.42 -9.12 -7.67
C ALA A 2 -14.53 -9.99 -8.58
N ALA A 3 -14.53 -9.71 -9.89
CA ALA A 3 -13.98 -10.62 -10.91
C ALA A 3 -13.03 -9.95 -11.92
N THR A 4 -12.37 -8.84 -11.58
CA THR A 4 -11.47 -8.17 -12.54
C THR A 4 -10.07 -7.84 -12.01
N GLU A 5 -9.74 -8.15 -10.76
CA GLU A 5 -8.38 -7.86 -10.22
C GLU A 5 -7.53 -9.12 -9.96
N ALA A 6 -8.17 -10.28 -9.83
CA ALA A 6 -7.48 -11.57 -9.81
C ALA A 6 -6.99 -11.88 -11.24
N GLY A 7 -5.67 -11.85 -11.45
CA GLY A 7 -5.02 -12.13 -12.74
C GLY A 7 -4.14 -11.03 -13.29
N ARG A 8 -4.01 -9.88 -12.62
CA ARG A 8 -3.00 -8.87 -12.99
C ARG A 8 -1.59 -9.37 -12.65
N PRO A 9 -0.60 -9.10 -13.51
CA PRO A 9 0.79 -9.44 -13.21
C PRO A 9 1.25 -8.69 -11.96
N THR A 10 2.03 -9.36 -11.12
CA THR A 10 2.77 -8.71 -10.04
C THR A 10 4.10 -8.19 -10.58
N VAL A 11 4.56 -7.07 -10.03
CA VAL A 11 5.89 -6.52 -10.31
C VAL A 11 6.74 -6.73 -9.08
N GLU A 12 7.85 -7.45 -9.26
CA GLU A 12 8.80 -7.81 -8.22
C GLU A 12 10.16 -7.18 -8.49
N ASN A 13 10.97 -7.03 -7.45
CA ASN A 13 12.31 -6.47 -7.55
C ASN A 13 13.32 -7.32 -6.77
N ASP A 14 14.30 -7.88 -7.48
CA ASP A 14 15.35 -8.74 -6.92
C ASP A 14 16.16 -8.08 -5.81
N ARG A 15 16.29 -6.74 -5.82
CA ARG A 15 17.02 -6.00 -4.78
C ARG A 15 16.31 -5.98 -3.44
N TRP A 16 14.99 -5.98 -3.44
CA TRP A 16 14.16 -5.92 -2.22
C TRP A 16 13.60 -7.29 -1.84
N GLN A 17 13.75 -8.28 -2.72
CA GLN A 17 13.28 -9.66 -2.53
C GLN A 17 11.76 -9.74 -2.25
N ASN A 18 10.99 -8.78 -2.76
CA ASN A 18 9.55 -8.73 -2.62
C ASN A 18 8.89 -7.92 -3.76
N GLY A 19 7.57 -7.98 -3.81
CA GLY A 19 6.75 -7.21 -4.74
C GLY A 19 6.69 -5.72 -4.40
N VAL A 20 6.47 -4.88 -5.41
CA VAL A 20 6.37 -3.42 -5.27
C VAL A 20 5.34 -3.00 -4.22
N PHE A 21 4.22 -3.73 -4.12
CA PHE A 21 3.22 -3.49 -3.07
C PHE A 21 3.82 -3.64 -1.67
N THR A 22 4.49 -4.76 -1.40
CA THR A 22 5.12 -5.04 -0.10
C THR A 22 6.19 -4.01 0.22
N TYR A 23 7.01 -3.65 -0.76
CA TYR A 23 8.00 -2.59 -0.62
C TYR A 23 7.37 -1.25 -0.20
N CYS A 24 6.32 -0.80 -0.90
CA CYS A 24 5.64 0.46 -0.57
C CYS A 24 4.98 0.38 0.82
N LEU A 25 4.37 -0.76 1.18
CA LEU A 25 3.75 -0.98 2.48
C LEU A 25 4.78 -0.86 3.62
N LEU A 26 5.94 -1.49 3.49
CA LEU A 26 6.99 -1.41 4.51
C LEU A 26 7.48 0.03 4.69
N ARG A 27 7.72 0.75 3.59
CA ARG A 27 8.13 2.17 3.66
C ARG A 27 7.06 3.06 4.28
N ALA A 28 5.80 2.81 3.95
CA ALA A 28 4.67 3.49 4.56
C ALA A 28 4.67 3.29 6.07
N MET A 29 4.88 2.04 6.51
CA MET A 29 4.93 1.66 7.92
C MET A 29 6.15 2.21 8.67
N GLU A 30 7.27 2.41 7.98
CA GLU A 30 8.45 3.09 8.51
C GLU A 30 8.28 4.61 8.65
N GLY A 31 7.10 5.14 8.31
CA GLY A 31 6.72 6.54 8.52
C GLY A 31 6.62 7.38 7.25
N ALA A 32 6.78 6.78 6.06
CA ALA A 32 6.56 7.51 4.81
C ALA A 32 5.08 7.87 4.58
N ALA A 33 4.15 7.10 5.17
CA ALA A 33 2.71 7.38 5.16
C ALA A 33 2.29 8.04 6.47
N GLY A 34 2.65 9.30 6.69
CA GLY A 34 2.22 10.01 7.90
C GLY A 34 2.97 11.29 8.20
N THR A 35 2.29 12.22 8.86
CA THR A 35 2.86 13.44 9.43
C THR A 35 3.49 13.16 10.79
N GLY A 36 4.68 12.54 10.80
CA GLY A 36 5.67 12.73 11.87
C GLY A 36 5.29 12.38 13.32
N LYS A 37 4.45 11.38 13.59
CA LYS A 37 4.19 10.91 14.97
C LYS A 37 4.67 9.49 15.19
N TYR A 38 5.89 9.36 15.71
CA TYR A 38 6.41 8.28 16.56
C TYR A 38 5.64 6.94 16.52
N GLY A 39 5.70 6.20 15.41
CA GLY A 39 5.14 4.85 15.32
C GLY A 39 3.62 4.74 15.24
N VAL A 40 2.89 5.84 15.00
CA VAL A 40 1.43 5.82 14.79
C VAL A 40 1.12 6.00 13.30
N ILE A 41 0.44 5.02 12.71
CA ILE A 41 0.03 5.02 11.31
C ILE A 41 -1.48 5.10 11.23
N ASP A 42 -1.98 6.14 10.58
CA ASP A 42 -3.39 6.26 10.22
C ASP A 42 -3.69 5.40 8.98
N MET A 43 -4.74 4.57 9.06
CA MET A 43 -5.08 3.62 7.98
C MET A 43 -5.50 4.32 6.68
N GLY A 44 -6.13 5.49 6.76
CA GLY A 44 -6.47 6.32 5.61
C GLY A 44 -5.22 6.83 4.92
N THR A 45 -4.28 7.37 5.70
CA THR A 45 -2.99 7.87 5.20
C THR A 45 -2.15 6.75 4.59
N LEU A 46 -2.14 5.56 5.21
CA LEU A 46 -1.51 4.37 4.65
C LEU A 46 -2.11 3.99 3.30
N ARG A 47 -3.45 3.95 3.20
CA ARG A 47 -4.14 3.66 1.95
C ARG A 47 -3.78 4.68 0.88
N ASP A 48 -3.83 5.97 1.20
CA ASP A 48 -3.59 7.04 0.24
C ASP A 48 -2.13 7.00 -0.26
N TYR A 49 -1.17 6.75 0.63
CA TYR A 49 0.23 6.53 0.26
C TYR A 49 0.39 5.36 -0.71
N LEU A 50 -0.23 4.21 -0.42
CA LEU A 50 -0.14 3.03 -1.29
C LEU A 50 -0.76 3.32 -2.66
N TRP A 51 -1.90 4.01 -2.69
CA TRP A 51 -2.57 4.41 -3.94
C TRP A 51 -1.71 5.32 -4.82
N GLU A 52 -0.88 6.17 -4.21
CA GLU A 52 0.04 7.04 -4.94
C GLU A 52 1.33 6.34 -5.35
N GLN A 53 1.97 5.62 -4.43
CA GLN A 53 3.34 5.16 -4.61
C GLN A 53 3.45 3.83 -5.36
N VAL A 54 2.49 2.92 -5.22
CA VAL A 54 2.55 1.62 -5.92
C VAL A 54 2.59 1.80 -7.45
N PRO A 55 1.75 2.65 -8.08
CA PRO A 55 1.84 2.95 -9.51
C PRO A 55 3.19 3.55 -9.93
N LEU A 56 3.73 4.46 -9.12
CA LEU A 56 4.98 5.16 -9.41
C LEU A 56 6.18 4.21 -9.35
N GLU A 57 6.27 3.41 -8.29
CA GLU A 57 7.35 2.45 -8.11
C GLU A 57 7.27 1.30 -9.11
N SER A 58 6.07 0.80 -9.43
CA SER A 58 5.95 -0.27 -10.42
C SER A 58 6.36 0.19 -11.81
N LYS A 59 6.00 1.43 -12.19
CA LYS A 59 6.42 2.01 -13.46
C LYS A 59 7.93 2.20 -13.54
N LYS A 60 8.59 2.58 -12.44
CA LYS A 60 10.06 2.67 -12.39
C LYS A 60 10.74 1.32 -12.56
N VAL A 61 10.16 0.25 -12.00
CA VAL A 61 10.77 -1.08 -11.99
C VAL A 61 10.55 -1.84 -13.30
N SER A 62 9.35 -1.76 -13.90
CA SER A 62 9.01 -2.61 -15.05
C SER A 62 8.21 -1.89 -16.16
N ASP A 63 8.11 -0.56 -16.12
CA ASP A 63 7.28 0.27 -17.02
C ASP A 63 5.77 -0.09 -17.02
N ILE A 64 5.34 -0.91 -16.05
CA ILE A 64 3.94 -1.29 -15.83
C ILE A 64 3.40 -0.47 -14.67
N GLU A 65 2.28 0.20 -14.86
CA GLU A 65 1.59 0.92 -13.79
C GLU A 65 0.61 -0.04 -13.08
N LEU A 66 0.96 -0.45 -11.85
CA LEU A 66 0.11 -1.27 -11.00
C LEU A 66 -0.71 -0.38 -10.07
N ARG A 67 -2.02 -0.64 -9.99
CA ARG A 67 -2.88 -0.02 -8.98
C ARG A 67 -3.17 -1.01 -7.86
N PRO A 68 -2.97 -0.62 -6.58
CA PRO A 68 -3.18 -1.52 -5.46
C PRO A 68 -4.67 -1.81 -5.27
N VAL A 69 -4.96 -3.05 -4.89
CA VAL A 69 -6.31 -3.50 -4.56
C VAL A 69 -6.47 -3.43 -3.07
N ILE A 70 -7.27 -2.49 -2.59
CA ILE A 70 -7.49 -2.28 -1.16
C ILE A 70 -8.98 -2.40 -0.89
N VAL A 71 -9.36 -3.54 -0.30
CA VAL A 71 -10.75 -3.86 0.05
C VAL A 71 -10.87 -4.14 1.54
N THR A 72 -12.03 -3.86 2.11
CA THR A 72 -12.34 -4.18 3.50
C THR A 72 -13.59 -5.06 3.56
N SER A 73 -13.57 -6.05 4.44
CA SER A 73 -14.76 -6.84 4.80
C SER A 73 -15.57 -6.18 5.92
N SER A 74 -15.07 -5.09 6.50
CA SER A 74 -15.77 -4.36 7.56
C SER A 74 -17.00 -3.67 6.97
N PRO A 75 -18.20 -3.96 7.48
CA PRO A 75 -19.41 -3.23 7.10
C PRO A 75 -19.37 -1.77 7.63
N LYS A 76 -18.44 -1.44 8.54
CA LYS A 76 -18.22 -0.08 9.01
C LYS A 76 -17.09 0.57 8.21
N SER A 77 -17.40 1.72 7.61
CA SER A 77 -16.50 2.58 6.83
C SER A 77 -15.41 3.27 7.67
N ASP A 78 -15.37 3.03 8.97
CA ASP A 78 -14.46 3.68 9.93
C ASP A 78 -13.08 3.03 10.02
N ILE A 79 -12.85 1.90 9.33
CA ILE A 79 -11.52 1.25 9.29
C ILE A 79 -10.41 2.22 8.86
N TRP A 80 -10.73 3.18 7.99
CA TRP A 80 -9.79 4.19 7.50
C TRP A 80 -9.45 5.27 8.53
N ASN A 81 -10.22 5.39 9.60
CA ASN A 81 -9.95 6.30 10.71
C ASN A 81 -9.21 5.61 11.87
N LEU A 82 -8.91 4.31 11.71
CA LEU A 82 -8.15 3.58 12.73
C LEU A 82 -6.68 3.95 12.65
N THR A 83 -6.04 3.88 13.81
CA THR A 83 -4.60 4.03 13.92
C THR A 83 -3.97 2.70 14.33
N LEU A 84 -2.88 2.34 13.67
CA LEU A 84 -2.00 1.26 14.08
C LEU A 84 -0.86 1.87 14.89
N GLN A 85 -0.62 1.33 16.09
CA GLN A 85 0.57 1.65 16.86
C GLN A 85 1.61 0.56 16.66
N ILE A 86 2.74 0.92 16.05
CA ILE A 86 3.91 0.06 15.96
C ILE A 86 4.65 0.18 17.29
N LYS A 87 4.75 -0.94 18.03
CA LYS A 87 5.53 -1.05 19.26
C LYS A 87 7.01 -1.26 18.96
#